data_AF-A0A4Q4SYN1-F1
#
_entry.id   AF-A0A4Q4SYN1-F1
#
_cell.length_a   1.000
_cell.length_b   1.000
_cell.length_c   1.000
_cell.angle_alpha   90.00
_cell.angle_beta   90.00
_cell.angle_gamma   90.00
#
_symmetry.space_group_name_H-M   'P 1'
#
loop_
_entity.id
_entity.type
_entity.pdbx_description
1 polymer ?
#
loop_
_entity_poly.entity_id
_entity_poly.type
_entity_poly.pdbx_seq_one_letter_code
_entity_poly.pdbx_strand_id
1 'polypeptide(L)'
;MYEMCAVRGWPPEKLVVGLVTSPDNGAGWVPFEVLGPNLSLLRRRFPGFGGVMGWEYFNGWPGGRERPWEWARHMTKLLRATGKGAEAADAERKNGATATTEVNTDTVDEVKLITPDNFQYYFSASDDGS
;
A
#
# COMPACT_ATOMS: atom_id res chain seq x y z
N MET A 1 5.61 -5.69 -19.41
CA MET A 1 4.18 -5.99 -19.15
C MET A 1 3.33 -4.72 -19.02
N TYR A 2 3.66 -3.79 -18.12
CA TYR A 2 2.87 -2.57 -17.90
C TYR A 2 2.55 -1.79 -19.18
N GLU A 3 3.56 -1.53 -20.02
CA GLU A 3 3.36 -0.81 -21.29
C GLU A 3 2.40 -1.53 -22.23
N MET A 4 2.41 -2.87 -22.26
CA MET A 4 1.49 -3.64 -23.11
C MET A 4 0.04 -3.52 -22.61
N CYS A 5 -0.19 -3.42 -21.30
CA CYS A 5 -1.51 -3.15 -20.75
C CYS A 5 -1.99 -1.74 -21.15
N ALA A 6 -1.11 -0.73 -21.04
CA ALA A 6 -1.42 0.63 -21.46
C ALA A 6 -1.73 0.72 -22.96
N VAL A 7 -0.92 0.07 -23.81
CA VAL A 7 -1.12 0.02 -25.28
C VAL A 7 -2.42 -0.69 -25.65
N ARG A 8 -2.87 -1.67 -24.85
CA ARG A 8 -4.19 -2.32 -25.01
C ARG A 8 -5.37 -1.43 -24.57
N GLY A 9 -5.12 -0.18 -24.17
CA GLY A 9 -6.15 0.79 -23.83
C GLY A 9 -6.55 0.79 -22.35
N TRP A 10 -5.80 0.14 -21.47
CA TRP A 10 -6.08 0.20 -20.04
C TRP A 10 -5.57 1.55 -19.49
N PRO A 11 -6.43 2.36 -18.85
CA PRO A 11 -6.02 3.68 -18.37
C PRO A 11 -4.96 3.53 -17.27
N PRO A 12 -3.81 4.24 -17.37
CA PRO A 12 -2.71 4.11 -16.41
C PRO A 12 -3.12 4.33 -14.94
N GLU A 13 -4.09 5.19 -14.68
CA GLU A 13 -4.63 5.48 -13.33
C GLU A 13 -5.40 4.32 -12.70
N LYS A 14 -5.72 3.29 -13.49
CA LYS A 14 -6.29 2.03 -12.99
C LYS A 14 -5.29 0.88 -12.99
N LEU A 15 -4.02 1.14 -13.33
CA LEU A 15 -2.96 0.13 -13.35
C LEU A 15 -2.04 0.30 -12.14
N VAL A 16 -1.98 -0.75 -11.32
CA VAL A 16 -1.10 -0.82 -10.16
C VAL A 16 -0.05 -1.89 -10.40
N VAL A 17 1.22 -1.56 -10.15
CA VAL A 17 2.32 -2.53 -10.26
C VAL A 17 2.35 -3.40 -8.99
N GLY A 18 1.99 -4.67 -9.13
CA GLY A 18 2.14 -5.66 -8.06
C GLY A 18 3.60 -6.08 -7.89
N LEU A 19 4.08 -6.07 -6.66
CA LEU A 19 5.46 -6.36 -6.28
C LEU A 19 5.50 -7.38 -5.15
N VAL A 20 6.50 -8.25 -5.15
CA VAL A 20 6.80 -9.13 -4.01
C VAL A 20 7.64 -8.34 -2.99
N THR A 21 7.23 -8.30 -1.73
CA THR A 21 7.88 -7.46 -0.69
C THR A 21 9.08 -8.12 -0.02
N SER A 22 9.16 -9.45 -0.04
CA SER A 22 10.26 -10.26 0.47
C SER A 22 10.59 -11.39 -0.50
N PRO A 23 11.87 -11.77 -0.71
CA PRO A 23 12.22 -12.93 -1.53
C PRO A 23 11.57 -14.24 -1.05
N ASP A 24 11.20 -14.33 0.23
CA ASP A 24 10.54 -15.51 0.81
C ASP A 24 9.07 -15.66 0.35
N ASN A 25 8.46 -14.57 -0.14
CA ASN A 25 7.04 -14.57 -0.52
C ASN A 25 6.80 -15.15 -1.93
N GLY A 26 7.87 -15.39 -2.71
CA GLY A 26 7.77 -16.01 -4.01
C GLY A 26 8.84 -15.55 -5.00
N ALA A 27 8.84 -16.17 -6.18
CA ALA A 27 9.74 -15.80 -7.26
C ALA A 27 9.43 -14.39 -7.80
N GLY A 28 10.45 -13.72 -8.33
CA GLY A 28 10.29 -12.40 -8.96
C GLY A 28 10.41 -11.22 -7.99
N TRP A 29 10.96 -11.42 -6.80
CA TRP A 29 11.42 -10.31 -5.97
C TRP A 29 12.54 -9.54 -6.68
N VAL A 30 12.49 -8.20 -6.59
CA VAL A 30 13.44 -7.31 -7.28
C VAL A 30 14.06 -6.35 -6.27
N PRO A 31 15.41 -6.20 -6.25
CA PRO A 31 16.09 -5.22 -5.39
C PRO A 31 15.65 -3.78 -5.70
N PHE A 32 15.68 -2.92 -4.68
CA PHE A 32 15.23 -1.53 -4.83
C PHE A 32 16.07 -0.70 -5.81
N GLU A 33 17.35 -1.04 -5.97
CA GLU A 33 18.29 -0.39 -6.88
C GLU A 33 17.86 -0.57 -8.34
N VAL A 34 17.23 -1.71 -8.65
CA VAL A 34 16.67 -2.01 -9.97
C VAL A 34 15.24 -1.50 -10.08
N LEU A 35 14.44 -1.66 -9.04
CA LEU A 35 13.03 -1.27 -9.05
C LEU A 35 12.83 0.25 -9.15
N GLY A 36 13.60 1.04 -8.40
CA GLY A 36 13.44 2.50 -8.28
C GLY A 36 13.50 3.23 -9.63
N PRO A 37 14.55 3.04 -10.45
CA PRO A 37 14.64 3.65 -11.78
C PRO A 37 13.48 3.25 -12.71
N ASN A 38 13.03 1.99 -12.65
CA ASN A 38 11.94 1.50 -13.47
C ASN A 38 10.59 2.14 -13.09
N LEU A 39 10.27 2.24 -11.79
CA LEU A 39 9.07 2.94 -11.33
C LEU A 39 9.10 4.43 -11.70
N SER A 40 10.28 5.04 -11.63
CA SER A 40 10.49 6.43 -12.03
C SER A 40 10.24 6.65 -13.53
N LEU A 41 10.70 5.72 -14.37
CA LEU A 41 10.45 5.74 -15.81
C LEU A 41 8.96 5.59 -16.12
N LEU A 42 8.28 4.63 -15.50
CA LEU A 42 6.84 4.42 -15.69
C LEU A 42 6.03 5.67 -15.33
N ARG A 43 6.33 6.32 -14.21
CA ARG A 43 5.64 7.56 -13.81
C ARG A 43 5.87 8.71 -14.77
N ARG A 44 7.09 8.86 -15.30
CA ARG A 44 7.39 9.89 -16.30
C ARG A 44 6.68 9.62 -17.62
N ARG A 45 6.60 8.35 -18.02
CA ARG A 45 5.98 7.94 -19.29
C ARG A 45 4.45 7.98 -19.24
N PHE A 46 3.87 7.67 -18.08
CA PHE A 46 2.43 7.59 -17.86
C PHE A 46 2.02 8.56 -16.74
N PRO A 47 1.61 9.80 -17.07
CA PRO A 47 1.27 10.85 -16.09
C PRO A 47 0.18 10.43 -15.08
N GLY A 48 -0.70 9.51 -15.47
CA GLY A 48 -1.72 8.93 -14.61
C GLY A 48 -1.29 7.67 -13.87
N PHE A 49 0.00 7.36 -13.70
CA PHE A 49 0.46 6.10 -13.07
C PHE A 49 -0.30 5.74 -11.78
N GLY A 50 -1.01 4.60 -11.79
CA GLY A 50 -1.96 4.21 -10.74
C GLY A 50 -1.34 3.78 -9.41
N GLY A 51 -0.05 3.42 -9.40
CA GLY A 51 0.70 3.17 -8.16
C GLY A 51 1.35 1.79 -8.07
N VAL A 52 1.66 1.39 -6.84
CA VAL A 52 2.28 0.10 -6.53
C VAL A 52 1.49 -0.62 -5.43
N MET A 53 1.54 -1.94 -5.45
CA MET A 53 0.99 -2.83 -4.43
C MET A 53 2.08 -3.82 -4.02
N GLY A 54 2.15 -4.15 -2.73
CA GLY A 54 3.10 -5.10 -2.17
C GLY A 54 2.42 -6.36 -1.66
N TRP A 55 2.82 -7.51 -2.19
CA TRP A 55 2.53 -8.83 -1.66
C TRP A 55 3.72 -9.32 -0.82
N GLU A 56 3.69 -9.30 0.50
CA GLU A 56 2.61 -8.93 1.43
C GLU A 56 3.18 -8.09 2.59
N TYR A 57 2.34 -7.75 3.57
CA TYR A 57 2.74 -6.80 4.62
C TYR A 57 3.73 -7.38 5.64
N PHE A 58 3.40 -8.51 6.28
CA PHE A 58 3.94 -8.88 7.61
C PHE A 58 5.46 -9.12 7.65
N ASN A 59 6.12 -9.39 6.54
CA ASN A 59 7.56 -9.66 6.44
C ASN A 59 8.26 -8.76 5.40
N GLY A 60 7.70 -7.59 5.10
CA GLY A 60 8.24 -6.69 4.09
C GLY A 60 9.70 -6.27 4.35
N TRP A 61 10.57 -6.53 3.39
CA TRP A 61 11.99 -6.12 3.45
C TRP A 61 12.12 -4.59 3.24
N PRO A 62 13.01 -3.84 3.91
CA PRO A 62 14.17 -4.29 4.69
C PRO A 62 13.89 -4.56 6.17
N GLY A 63 12.71 -4.18 6.66
CA GLY A 63 12.39 -4.27 8.08
C GLY A 63 11.96 -5.65 8.56
N GLY A 64 11.72 -6.60 7.65
CA GLY A 64 11.35 -7.97 7.99
C GLY A 64 10.05 -8.03 8.79
N ARG A 65 9.99 -8.93 9.77
CA ARG A 65 8.81 -9.10 10.63
C ARG A 65 8.77 -8.10 11.77
N GLU A 66 9.92 -7.55 12.12
CA GLU A 66 10.11 -6.60 13.20
C GLU A 66 9.60 -5.21 12.80
N ARG A 67 9.83 -4.82 11.53
CA ARG A 67 9.52 -3.48 11.02
C ARG A 67 8.93 -3.50 9.59
N PRO A 68 7.86 -4.27 9.33
CA PRO A 68 7.31 -4.49 7.99
C PRO A 68 6.92 -3.19 7.25
N TRP A 69 6.52 -2.16 7.99
CA TRP A 69 6.16 -0.84 7.46
C TRP A 69 7.32 -0.11 6.75
N GLU A 70 8.58 -0.52 6.97
CA GLU A 70 9.72 0.10 6.30
C GLU A 70 9.67 -0.06 4.78
N TRP A 71 9.12 -1.18 4.29
CA TRP A 71 8.90 -1.38 2.86
C TRP A 71 8.01 -0.27 2.26
N ALA A 72 6.86 -0.01 2.88
CA ALA A 72 5.92 1.03 2.44
C ALA A 72 6.52 2.44 2.54
N ARG A 73 7.32 2.69 3.59
CA ARG A 73 8.07 3.95 3.75
C ARG A 73 9.09 4.12 2.62
N HIS A 74 9.79 3.06 2.21
CA HIS A 74 10.71 3.09 1.08
C HIS A 74 9.98 3.36 -0.24
N MET A 75 8.87 2.66 -0.52
CA MET A 75 8.06 2.92 -1.71
C MET A 75 7.55 4.36 -1.75
N THR A 76 7.10 4.90 -0.62
CA THR A 76 6.66 6.29 -0.52
C THR A 76 7.77 7.27 -0.89
N LYS A 77 9.00 7.06 -0.41
CA LYS A 77 10.15 7.89 -0.78
C LYS A 77 10.43 7.83 -2.28
N LEU A 78 10.47 6.62 -2.86
CA LEU A 78 10.71 6.42 -4.29
C LEU A 78 9.64 7.10 -5.17
N LEU A 79 8.37 6.95 -4.78
CA LEU A 79 7.22 7.51 -5.50
C LEU A 79 7.01 9.01 -5.23
N ARG A 80 7.58 9.60 -4.19
CA ARG A 80 7.48 11.06 -3.97
C ARG A 80 8.66 11.81 -4.54
N ALA A 81 9.87 11.24 -4.47
CA ALA A 81 11.10 11.87 -4.95
C ALA A 81 11.10 12.19 -6.46
N THR A 82 10.26 11.52 -7.25
CA THR A 82 10.24 11.64 -8.71
C THR A 82 9.04 12.40 -9.29
N GLY A 83 8.22 13.06 -8.46
CA GLY A 83 7.12 13.91 -8.96
C GLY A 83 6.87 15.14 -8.09
N LYS A 84 6.05 16.08 -8.59
CA LYS A 84 5.58 17.32 -7.91
C LYS A 84 5.09 17.13 -6.45
N GLY A 85 4.87 15.89 -6.00
CA GLY A 85 4.54 15.56 -4.60
C GLY A 85 5.69 15.77 -3.59
N ALA A 86 6.92 16.00 -4.04
CA ALA A 86 8.00 16.48 -3.16
C ALA A 86 7.74 17.92 -2.70
N GLU A 87 7.31 18.82 -3.60
CA GLU A 87 6.97 20.22 -3.25
C GLU A 87 5.74 20.31 -2.33
N ALA A 88 4.71 19.49 -2.55
CA ALA A 88 3.54 19.45 -1.68
C ALA A 88 3.86 18.90 -0.28
N ALA A 89 4.70 17.86 -0.18
CA ALA A 89 5.12 17.30 1.11
C ALA A 89 6.13 18.21 1.85
N ASP A 90 6.97 18.97 1.13
CA ASP A 90 7.83 20.01 1.73
C ASP A 90 7.01 21.22 2.19
N ALA A 91 5.98 21.63 1.45
CA ALA A 91 5.05 22.68 1.86
C ALA A 91 4.26 22.26 3.12
N GLU A 92 3.85 21.00 3.21
CA GLU A 92 3.14 20.45 4.38
C GLU A 92 4.07 20.27 5.58
N ARG A 93 5.35 19.91 5.37
CA ARG A 93 6.38 19.93 6.43
C ARG A 93 6.73 21.32 6.95
N LYS A 94 6.75 22.34 6.08
CA LYS A 94 7.02 23.73 6.48
C LYS A 94 5.83 24.39 7.18
N ASN A 95 4.61 23.96 6.87
CA ASN A 95 3.39 24.43 7.54
C ASN A 95 3.02 23.60 8.79
N GLY A 96 3.64 22.43 8.99
CA GLY A 96 3.40 21.52 10.13
C GLY A 96 4.25 21.80 11.38
N ALA A 97 4.81 23.01 11.53
CA ALA A 97 5.49 23.43 12.76
C ALA A 97 4.52 23.93 13.85
N THR A 98 3.23 23.64 13.71
CA THR A 98 2.26 23.75 14.81
C THR A 98 2.09 22.36 15.39
N ALA A 99 2.54 22.18 16.63
CA ALA A 99 2.42 20.94 17.39
C ALA A 99 0.99 20.36 17.25
N THR A 100 0.85 19.31 16.46
CA THR A 100 -0.33 18.46 16.50
C THR A 100 -0.24 17.68 17.80
N THR A 101 -0.88 18.21 18.84
CA THR A 101 -1.36 17.39 19.95
C THR A 101 -2.16 16.27 19.32
N GLU A 102 -1.61 15.06 19.33
CA GLU A 102 -2.38 13.86 19.02
C GLU A 102 -3.50 13.81 20.05
N VAL A 103 -4.72 14.16 19.63
CA VAL A 103 -5.90 13.94 20.46
C VAL A 103 -6.12 12.43 20.46
N ASN A 104 -5.54 11.77 21.46
CA ASN A 104 -5.93 10.43 21.82
C ASN A 104 -7.37 10.50 22.33
N THR A 105 -8.34 10.13 21.49
CA THR A 105 -9.75 10.06 21.87
C THR A 105 -10.09 8.80 22.67
N ASP A 106 -9.13 7.92 22.95
CA ASP A 106 -9.27 6.91 24.02
C ASP A 106 -9.00 7.57 25.37
N THR A 107 -9.81 8.58 25.71
CA THR A 107 -10.13 8.80 27.12
C THR A 107 -10.92 7.60 27.57
N VAL A 108 -10.39 6.94 28.59
CA VAL A 108 -10.90 5.73 29.23
C VAL A 108 -12.23 6.03 29.91
N ASP A 109 -13.29 6.20 29.12
CA ASP A 109 -14.62 5.92 29.61
C ASP A 109 -14.73 4.39 29.61
N GLU A 110 -14.93 3.81 30.79
CA GLU A 110 -15.17 2.38 31.01
C GLU A 110 -16.48 1.92 30.35
N VAL A 111 -16.64 2.11 29.04
CA VAL A 111 -17.67 1.46 28.27
C VAL A 111 -17.22 0.02 28.14
N LYS A 112 -17.74 -0.82 29.05
CA LYS A 112 -17.56 -2.27 29.01
C LYS A 112 -17.90 -2.76 27.60
N LEU A 113 -16.87 -3.07 26.81
CA LEU A 113 -17.01 -3.61 25.47
C LEU A 113 -17.77 -4.94 25.58
N ILE A 114 -19.04 -4.93 25.18
CA ILE A 114 -19.84 -6.14 25.08
C ILE A 114 -19.38 -6.85 23.82
N THR A 115 -18.76 -8.02 23.98
CA THR A 115 -18.47 -8.88 22.84
C THR A 115 -19.82 -9.34 22.26
N PRO A 116 -20.10 -9.08 20.98
CA PRO A 116 -21.30 -9.61 20.35
C PRO A 116 -21.31 -11.14 20.46
N ASP A 117 -22.48 -11.73 20.69
CA ASP A 117 -22.63 -13.18 20.67
C ASP A 117 -22.18 -13.77 19.32
N ASN A 118 -21.78 -15.05 19.33
CA ASN A 118 -21.32 -15.78 18.15
C ASN A 118 -22.26 -15.55 16.95
N PHE A 119 -21.67 -15.15 15.83
CA PHE A 119 -22.40 -15.00 14.57
C PHE A 119 -23.08 -16.31 14.19
N GLN A 120 -24.41 -16.30 14.11
CA GLN A 120 -25.20 -17.40 13.56
C GLN A 120 -25.02 -17.40 12.04
N TYR A 121 -24.28 -18.38 11.53
CA TYR A 121 -24.19 -18.63 10.09
C TYR A 121 -25.47 -19.31 9.63
N TYR A 122 -26.25 -18.63 8.79
CA TYR A 122 -27.34 -19.26 8.06
C TYR A 122 -26.76 -20.14 6.96
N PHE A 123 -26.73 -21.45 7.19
CA PHE A 123 -26.60 -22.42 6.11
C PHE A 123 -27.98 -22.67 5.52
N SER A 124 -28.28 -22.05 4.37
CA SER A 124 -29.37 -22.51 3.52
C SER A 124 -28.92 -23.79 2.83
N ALA A 125 -29.12 -24.94 3.48
CA ALA A 125 -29.15 -26.20 2.77
C ALA A 125 -30.51 -26.31 2.07
N SER A 126 -30.58 -25.77 0.85
CA SER A 126 -31.61 -26.11 -0.12
C SER A 126 -30.96 -27.04 -1.13
N ASP A 127 -31.00 -28.34 -0.84
CA ASP A 127 -30.90 -29.36 -1.88
C ASP A 127 -31.85 -30.50 -1.50
N ASP A 128 -33.13 -30.26 -1.78
CA ASP A 128 -34.14 -31.26 -1.99
C ASP A 128 -33.97 -31.85 -3.40
N GLY A 129 -33.36 -33.03 -3.51
CA GLY A 129 -33.06 -33.60 -4.82
C GLY A 129 -32.73 -35.09 -4.83
N SER A 130 -33.74 -35.92 -4.55
CA SER A 130 -33.89 -37.37 -4.87
C SER A 130 -32.92 -38.40 -4.26
#